data_AF-A0A1Y3KN92-F1
#
_entry.id   AF-A0A1Y3KN92-F1
#
_cell.length_a   1.000
_cell.length_b   1.000
_cell.length_c   1.000
_cell.angle_alpha   90.00
_cell.angle_beta   90.00
_cell.angle_gamma   90.00
#
_symmetry.space_group_name_H-M   'P 1'
#
loop_
_entity.id
_entity.type
_entity.pdbx_description
1 polymer ?
#
loop_
_entity_poly.entity_id
_entity_poly.type
_entity_poly.pdbx_seq_one_letter_code
_entity_poly.pdbx_strand_id
1 'polypeptide(L)'
;MIFSRVKRHVSLDTESAEMKKFTSKHLSVAACVLCCSPLFSAVAQEGIYIDSARWELRDSPRAKQPIWTLSIIPTEKGRYIGEQEFAQAFEELSKNHSQDWQWRTYDRGVMKQQFDCHARYTKEKHDWNIEPFRPSVPDQAQLWAQGCNPIDQESINRLNQIAAGDESGSTLLVGQRTAENMTKRYYDKRENCGTSNRPAFLCSGILMRVVDRAKINPVWNTSRTSQKEGHRGVSFSYMRTDTRFAALAWQNNSGIIFYPKLSAPAGKLYPDVLCAFPVDAWGWHRADGPCDKPENTCQAKGYVTGAQWLAHFREPGKQEEKCGFDVSKDAKGKNPAASFMAIRDAMKLLGNERFDEWNELVLSPWQQNTPETVPLEAFFYTGTGVEEARKNQTDFYEKTGRVVPIVKITLPESYDRKDPPGKVNRSEARFDFFAVDQAIIRGTSAPSARCANYFDSANWITRGTMVSLSVVPSACGRYVGDADLDNAIAELMHKHGLDSQWTVNDGGGMRAQLECVSRYARDFAQWNLEPFRPKLSSEETRLASCNPN
;
A
#
# COMPACT_ATOMS: atom_id res chain seq x y z
N MET A 1 23.08 46.27 -47.24
CA MET A 1 23.51 44.92 -46.81
C MET A 1 23.10 44.73 -45.35
N ILE A 2 22.37 43.65 -45.09
CA ILE A 2 22.19 42.93 -43.81
C ILE A 2 21.76 43.73 -42.56
N PHE A 3 20.46 43.52 -42.25
CA PHE A 3 19.79 43.32 -40.96
C PHE A 3 19.95 44.29 -39.78
N SER A 4 18.81 44.83 -39.34
CA SER A 4 18.55 45.13 -37.93
C SER A 4 17.06 44.95 -37.52
N ARG A 5 16.87 44.08 -36.53
CA ARG A 5 15.93 44.06 -35.38
C ARG A 5 14.42 44.39 -35.53
N VAL A 6 13.62 43.32 -35.36
CA VAL A 6 12.56 43.05 -34.35
C VAL A 6 11.83 44.21 -33.63
N LYS A 7 10.48 44.20 -33.69
CA LYS A 7 9.46 44.47 -32.63
C LYS A 7 8.07 43.96 -33.12
N ARG A 8 7.37 43.05 -32.40
CA ARG A 8 6.17 43.25 -31.51
C ARG A 8 4.99 43.98 -32.20
N HIS A 9 3.68 43.68 -32.08
CA HIS A 9 2.83 42.69 -31.38
C HIS A 9 1.33 42.99 -31.80
N VAL A 10 0.39 42.10 -31.45
CA VAL A 10 -1.09 42.30 -31.25
C VAL A 10 -2.12 42.03 -32.39
N SER A 11 -2.79 40.87 -32.27
CA SER A 11 -4.25 40.54 -32.11
C SER A 11 -5.40 41.08 -33.00
N LEU A 12 -6.18 40.10 -33.53
CA LEU A 12 -7.66 39.86 -33.59
C LEU A 12 -8.65 41.05 -33.76
N ASP A 13 -9.76 40.99 -34.53
CA ASP A 13 -10.92 40.08 -34.55
C ASP A 13 -11.79 40.26 -35.84
N THR A 14 -12.68 39.30 -36.19
CA THR A 14 -14.17 39.44 -36.30
C THR A 14 -14.89 38.38 -37.18
N GLU A 15 -16.11 38.03 -36.74
CA GLU A 15 -17.10 37.01 -37.20
C GLU A 15 -17.83 37.29 -38.53
N SER A 16 -18.51 36.28 -39.11
CA SER A 16 -19.83 36.46 -39.77
C SER A 16 -20.64 35.16 -39.90
N ALA A 17 -21.98 35.32 -39.91
CA ALA A 17 -23.05 34.31 -39.94
C ALA A 17 -23.80 34.30 -41.30
N GLU A 18 -24.62 33.26 -41.59
CA GLU A 18 -25.96 33.39 -42.21
C GLU A 18 -26.69 32.03 -42.41
N MET A 19 -28.02 32.02 -42.23
CA MET A 19 -28.92 30.87 -42.38
C MET A 19 -30.28 31.34 -42.97
N LYS A 20 -30.83 30.66 -43.99
CA LYS A 20 -32.08 31.03 -44.71
C LYS A 20 -33.21 30.00 -44.60
N LYS A 21 -34.44 30.54 -44.64
CA LYS A 21 -35.82 30.02 -44.39
C LYS A 21 -36.41 29.07 -45.46
N PHE A 22 -37.47 28.31 -45.10
CA PHE A 22 -38.71 28.11 -45.92
C PHE A 22 -39.95 27.73 -45.08
N THR A 23 -41.16 27.98 -45.59
CA THR A 23 -42.47 28.18 -44.90
C THR A 23 -43.62 27.20 -45.28
N SER A 24 -44.58 27.00 -44.34
CA SER A 24 -46.00 26.46 -44.30
C SER A 24 -46.75 26.02 -45.58
N LYS A 25 -47.73 25.07 -45.61
CA LYS A 25 -49.06 25.00 -44.90
C LYS A 25 -49.87 23.74 -45.33
N HIS A 26 -50.66 23.11 -44.42
CA HIS A 26 -52.05 22.55 -44.55
C HIS A 26 -52.36 21.28 -43.69
N LEU A 27 -53.53 21.32 -43.05
CA LEU A 27 -54.13 20.37 -42.07
C LEU A 27 -54.71 19.08 -42.68
N SER A 28 -54.68 17.98 -41.93
CA SER A 28 -55.86 17.12 -41.67
C SER A 28 -55.65 16.24 -40.42
N VAL A 29 -56.74 15.99 -39.70
CA VAL A 29 -56.85 15.38 -38.36
C VAL A 29 -57.15 13.89 -38.46
N ALA A 30 -56.39 13.04 -37.76
CA ALA A 30 -56.86 11.75 -37.25
C ALA A 30 -55.97 11.29 -36.08
N ALA A 31 -56.61 11.06 -34.93
CA ALA A 31 -56.01 10.66 -33.67
C ALA A 31 -55.55 9.20 -33.65
N CYS A 32 -54.46 8.87 -32.95
CA CYS A 32 -54.44 8.11 -31.69
C CYS A 32 -53.02 7.63 -31.33
N VAL A 33 -52.66 7.82 -30.06
CA VAL A 33 -51.62 7.11 -29.28
C VAL A 33 -50.17 7.21 -29.78
N LEU A 34 -49.39 8.13 -29.19
CA LEU A 34 -48.03 7.92 -28.66
C LEU A 34 -47.36 9.28 -28.33
N CYS A 35 -46.48 9.24 -27.32
CA CYS A 35 -45.53 10.28 -26.90
C CYS A 35 -46.03 11.41 -25.99
N CYS A 36 -45.82 11.23 -24.69
CA CYS A 36 -45.29 12.30 -23.85
C CYS A 36 -44.33 11.71 -22.80
N SER A 37 -43.07 11.52 -23.18
CA SER A 37 -41.92 11.50 -22.27
C SER A 37 -40.82 12.36 -22.89
N PRO A 38 -40.16 13.25 -22.12
CA PRO A 38 -38.96 13.90 -22.62
C PRO A 38 -37.88 12.81 -22.75
N LEU A 39 -37.38 12.62 -23.97
CA LEU A 39 -36.14 11.90 -24.22
C LEU A 39 -35.01 12.68 -23.56
N PHE A 40 -34.67 12.33 -22.32
CA PHE A 40 -33.29 12.41 -21.89
C PHE A 40 -32.54 11.40 -22.73
N SER A 41 -31.90 11.86 -23.81
CA SER A 41 -30.83 11.11 -24.43
C SER A 41 -29.71 10.96 -23.40
N ALA A 42 -29.67 9.81 -22.74
CA ALA A 42 -28.49 9.37 -22.03
C ALA A 42 -27.38 9.22 -23.09
N VAL A 43 -26.40 10.11 -23.06
CA VAL A 43 -25.14 9.89 -23.77
C VAL A 43 -24.47 8.72 -23.04
N ALA A 44 -24.48 7.53 -23.66
CA ALA A 44 -23.73 6.40 -23.15
C ALA A 44 -22.24 6.73 -23.18
N GLN A 45 -21.59 6.69 -22.02
CA GLN A 45 -20.16 6.93 -21.87
C GLN A 45 -19.41 5.69 -22.38
N GLU A 46 -18.74 5.79 -23.53
CA GLU A 46 -17.95 4.68 -24.07
C GLU A 46 -16.80 4.33 -23.12
N GLY A 47 -16.75 3.08 -22.64
CA GLY A 47 -15.56 2.47 -22.05
C GLY A 47 -15.45 2.43 -20.52
N ILE A 48 -16.53 2.66 -19.76
CA ILE A 48 -16.52 2.48 -18.29
C ILE A 48 -17.29 1.20 -17.92
N TYR A 49 -16.55 0.19 -17.48
CA TYR A 49 -17.07 -1.12 -17.09
C TYR A 49 -17.26 -1.24 -15.58
N ILE A 50 -16.48 -0.51 -14.77
CA ILE A 50 -16.50 -0.60 -13.31
C ILE A 50 -17.06 0.70 -12.72
N ASP A 51 -18.17 0.61 -11.99
CA ASP A 51 -18.75 1.77 -11.29
C ASP A 51 -17.90 2.12 -10.06
N SER A 52 -17.57 1.11 -9.24
CA SER A 52 -16.62 1.26 -8.13
C SER A 52 -15.94 -0.05 -7.79
N ALA A 53 -14.74 0.03 -7.23
CA ALA A 53 -14.08 -1.10 -6.61
C ALA A 53 -13.29 -0.63 -5.39
N ARG A 54 -13.32 -1.39 -4.30
CA ARG A 54 -12.63 -1.04 -3.05
C ARG A 54 -12.23 -2.27 -2.27
N TRP A 55 -11.07 -2.17 -1.61
CA TRP A 55 -10.61 -3.19 -0.68
C TRP A 55 -11.39 -3.11 0.62
N GLU A 56 -11.92 -4.24 1.04
CA GLU A 56 -12.67 -4.39 2.29
C GLU A 56 -12.18 -5.62 3.04
N LEU A 57 -12.13 -5.53 4.36
CA LEU A 57 -11.94 -6.69 5.21
C LEU A 57 -13.32 -7.28 5.51
N ARG A 58 -13.58 -8.51 5.03
CA ARG A 58 -14.90 -9.15 5.11
C ARG A 58 -14.82 -10.49 5.82
N ASP A 59 -15.82 -10.81 6.63
CA ASP A 59 -15.93 -12.13 7.23
C ASP A 59 -16.15 -13.19 6.15
N SER A 60 -15.30 -14.22 6.14
CA SER A 60 -15.47 -15.37 5.25
C SER A 60 -15.91 -16.58 6.07
N PRO A 61 -17.19 -16.99 5.96
CA PRO A 61 -17.67 -18.20 6.63
C PRO A 61 -16.89 -19.45 6.21
N ARG A 62 -16.39 -19.49 4.97
CA ARG A 62 -15.60 -20.61 4.46
C ARG A 62 -14.16 -20.60 5.00
N ALA A 63 -13.55 -19.42 5.16
CA ALA A 63 -12.20 -19.29 5.74
C ALA A 63 -12.19 -19.27 7.28
N LYS A 64 -13.37 -19.11 7.91
CA LYS A 64 -13.56 -18.92 9.35
C LYS A 64 -12.75 -17.75 9.95
N GLN A 65 -12.44 -16.74 9.12
CA GLN A 65 -11.73 -15.53 9.53
C GLN A 65 -11.99 -14.38 8.55
N PRO A 66 -11.74 -13.11 8.95
CA PRO A 66 -11.81 -11.98 8.04
C PRO A 66 -10.76 -12.06 6.94
N ILE A 67 -11.16 -11.85 5.69
CA ILE A 67 -10.31 -11.85 4.51
C ILE A 67 -10.38 -10.50 3.79
N TRP A 68 -9.23 -10.05 3.31
CA TRP A 68 -9.15 -8.87 2.47
C TRP A 68 -9.68 -9.18 1.07
N THR A 69 -10.62 -8.37 0.61
CA THR A 69 -11.42 -8.61 -0.61
C THR A 69 -11.53 -7.35 -1.44
N LEU A 70 -11.27 -7.46 -2.74
CA LEU A 70 -11.59 -6.38 -3.67
C LEU A 70 -13.06 -6.54 -4.07
N SER A 71 -13.93 -5.73 -3.48
CA SER A 71 -15.35 -5.69 -3.79
C SER A 71 -15.58 -4.76 -4.98
N ILE A 72 -16.09 -5.31 -6.08
CA ILE A 72 -16.29 -4.65 -7.36
C ILE A 72 -17.80 -4.49 -7.61
N ILE A 73 -18.22 -3.28 -7.95
CA ILE A 73 -19.56 -2.97 -8.44
C ILE A 73 -19.41 -2.62 -9.92
N PRO A 74 -19.84 -3.49 -10.86
CA PRO A 74 -19.81 -3.17 -12.28
C PRO A 74 -20.92 -2.17 -12.65
N THR A 75 -20.68 -1.37 -13.69
CA THR A 75 -21.73 -0.58 -14.34
C THR A 75 -22.75 -1.51 -15.02
N GLU A 76 -23.89 -0.98 -15.45
CA GLU A 76 -24.84 -1.76 -16.25
C GLU A 76 -24.18 -2.35 -17.51
N LYS A 77 -23.34 -1.56 -18.21
CA LYS A 77 -22.51 -2.06 -19.32
C LYS A 77 -21.59 -3.19 -18.85
N GLY A 78 -20.82 -2.96 -17.78
CA GLY A 78 -19.87 -3.93 -17.22
C GLY A 78 -20.48 -5.27 -16.85
N ARG A 79 -21.75 -5.30 -16.43
CA ARG A 79 -22.48 -6.55 -16.12
C ARG A 79 -22.74 -7.40 -17.35
N TYR A 80 -22.98 -6.78 -18.49
CA TYR A 80 -23.45 -7.46 -19.70
C TYR A 80 -22.47 -7.38 -20.87
N ILE A 81 -21.17 -7.23 -20.57
CA ILE A 81 -20.10 -7.33 -21.58
C ILE A 81 -20.00 -8.73 -22.19
N GLY A 82 -19.59 -8.78 -23.46
CA GLY A 82 -19.20 -10.04 -24.11
C GLY A 82 -17.82 -10.51 -23.67
N GLU A 83 -17.50 -11.80 -23.88
CA GLU A 83 -16.20 -12.37 -23.48
C GLU A 83 -15.00 -11.65 -24.12
N GLN A 84 -15.19 -11.11 -25.33
CA GLN A 84 -14.22 -10.30 -26.05
C GLN A 84 -13.86 -8.98 -25.33
N GLU A 85 -14.72 -8.48 -24.44
CA GLU A 85 -14.53 -7.25 -23.68
C GLU A 85 -13.99 -7.51 -22.26
N PHE A 86 -13.91 -8.77 -21.81
CA PHE A 86 -13.46 -9.11 -20.45
C PHE A 86 -12.05 -8.59 -20.16
N ALA A 87 -11.15 -8.68 -21.15
CA ALA A 87 -9.79 -8.18 -21.01
C ALA A 87 -9.76 -6.66 -20.78
N GLN A 88 -10.59 -5.89 -21.49
CA GLN A 88 -10.67 -4.44 -21.36
C GLN A 88 -11.27 -4.03 -20.00
N ALA A 89 -12.34 -4.71 -19.57
CA ALA A 89 -12.96 -4.47 -18.28
C ALA A 89 -12.03 -4.81 -17.12
N PHE A 90 -11.25 -5.89 -17.24
CA PHE A 90 -10.24 -6.23 -16.24
C PHE A 90 -9.04 -5.28 -16.28
N GLU A 91 -8.64 -4.79 -17.45
CA GLU A 91 -7.58 -3.79 -17.57
C GLU A 91 -7.96 -2.49 -16.86
N GLU A 92 -9.22 -2.05 -16.99
CA GLU A 92 -9.77 -0.92 -16.23
C GLU A 92 -9.65 -1.15 -14.72
N LEU A 93 -10.04 -2.33 -14.22
CA LEU A 93 -9.89 -2.70 -12.82
C LEU A 93 -8.42 -2.74 -12.38
N SER A 94 -7.56 -3.36 -13.19
CA SER A 94 -6.15 -3.60 -12.89
C SER A 94 -5.33 -2.31 -12.88
N LYS A 95 -5.51 -1.41 -13.86
CA LYS A 95 -4.86 -0.07 -13.87
C LYS A 95 -5.05 0.70 -12.58
N ASN A 96 -6.17 0.42 -11.94
CA ASN A 96 -6.69 1.11 -10.80
C ASN A 96 -6.28 0.43 -9.46
N HIS A 97 -6.36 -0.90 -9.39
CA HIS A 97 -6.19 -1.64 -8.14
C HIS A 97 -4.98 -2.58 -8.09
N SER A 98 -4.34 -2.90 -9.22
CA SER A 98 -3.21 -3.85 -9.25
C SER A 98 -1.96 -3.35 -8.54
N GLN A 99 -1.87 -2.05 -8.26
CA GLN A 99 -0.77 -1.49 -7.46
C GLN A 99 -0.98 -1.69 -5.95
N ASP A 100 -2.17 -2.12 -5.53
CA ASP A 100 -2.43 -2.46 -4.14
C ASP A 100 -1.56 -3.65 -3.71
N TRP A 101 -0.96 -3.53 -2.53
CA TRP A 101 -0.03 -4.54 -2.03
C TRP A 101 -0.68 -5.92 -1.90
N GLN A 102 -1.98 -6.01 -1.58
CA GLN A 102 -2.70 -7.28 -1.44
C GLN A 102 -2.74 -8.00 -2.78
N TRP A 103 -3.02 -7.25 -3.85
CA TRP A 103 -2.97 -7.75 -5.22
C TRP A 103 -1.56 -8.19 -5.56
N ARG A 104 -0.57 -7.28 -5.48
CA ARG A 104 0.81 -7.58 -5.95
C ARG A 104 1.47 -8.72 -5.21
N THR A 105 1.15 -8.88 -3.93
CA THR A 105 1.81 -9.85 -3.06
C THR A 105 1.25 -11.26 -3.28
N TYR A 106 -0.07 -11.38 -3.43
CA TYR A 106 -0.73 -12.67 -3.40
C TYR A 106 -1.30 -13.12 -4.73
N ASP A 107 -1.59 -12.19 -5.64
CA ASP A 107 -2.20 -12.53 -6.92
C ASP A 107 -1.21 -13.28 -7.81
N ARG A 108 -1.52 -14.54 -8.09
CA ARG A 108 -0.80 -15.40 -9.03
C ARG A 108 -1.59 -15.58 -10.33
N GLY A 109 -2.24 -14.49 -10.78
CA GLY A 109 -3.18 -14.48 -11.90
C GLY A 109 -4.60 -14.97 -11.55
N VAL A 110 -4.90 -15.14 -10.27
CA VAL A 110 -6.19 -15.66 -9.80
C VAL A 110 -7.26 -14.57 -9.72
N MET A 111 -6.87 -13.30 -9.58
CA MET A 111 -7.81 -12.16 -9.61
C MET A 111 -8.52 -12.08 -10.96
N LYS A 112 -7.79 -12.32 -12.06
CA LYS A 112 -8.36 -12.40 -13.42
C LYS A 112 -9.32 -13.57 -13.56
N GLN A 113 -8.93 -14.75 -13.07
CA GLN A 113 -9.76 -15.95 -13.14
C GLN A 113 -11.11 -15.75 -12.42
N GLN A 114 -11.07 -15.16 -11.22
CA GLN A 114 -12.28 -14.84 -10.46
C GLN A 114 -13.13 -13.78 -11.15
N PHE A 115 -12.52 -12.71 -11.66
CA PHE A 115 -13.22 -11.67 -12.41
C PHE A 115 -13.95 -12.23 -13.62
N ASP A 116 -13.27 -13.04 -14.44
CA ASP A 116 -13.87 -13.66 -15.63
C ASP A 116 -15.03 -14.59 -15.26
N CYS A 117 -14.90 -15.35 -14.17
CA CYS A 117 -15.97 -16.21 -13.67
C CYS A 117 -17.18 -15.38 -13.25
N HIS A 118 -16.95 -14.29 -12.52
CA HIS A 118 -18.01 -13.40 -12.06
C HIS A 118 -18.72 -12.71 -13.23
N ALA A 119 -17.96 -12.19 -14.20
CA ALA A 119 -18.45 -11.56 -15.41
C ALA A 119 -19.20 -12.55 -16.31
N ARG A 120 -18.81 -13.82 -16.33
CA ARG A 120 -19.49 -14.84 -17.15
C ARG A 120 -20.77 -15.36 -16.50
N TYR A 121 -20.72 -15.72 -15.22
CA TYR A 121 -21.77 -16.55 -14.59
C TYR A 121 -22.56 -15.85 -13.49
N THR A 122 -22.11 -14.70 -12.97
CA THR A 122 -22.77 -14.02 -11.83
C THR A 122 -23.08 -12.55 -12.09
N LYS A 123 -23.46 -12.22 -13.32
CA LYS A 123 -23.73 -10.85 -13.78
C LYS A 123 -24.73 -10.08 -12.90
N GLU A 124 -25.72 -10.80 -12.39
CA GLU A 124 -26.79 -10.27 -11.52
C GLU A 124 -26.36 -9.98 -10.07
N LYS A 125 -25.21 -10.48 -9.62
CA LYS A 125 -24.75 -10.20 -8.25
C LYS A 125 -24.39 -8.72 -8.14
N HIS A 126 -24.93 -8.04 -7.14
CA HIS A 126 -24.66 -6.62 -6.91
C HIS A 126 -23.15 -6.33 -6.84
N ASP A 127 -22.43 -7.07 -5.98
CA ASP A 127 -20.97 -7.02 -5.81
C ASP A 127 -20.27 -8.31 -6.30
N TRP A 128 -19.17 -8.13 -7.02
CA TRP A 128 -18.20 -9.18 -7.34
C TRP A 128 -17.02 -9.05 -6.39
N ASN A 129 -16.89 -10.01 -5.49
CA ASN A 129 -15.83 -10.05 -4.51
C ASN A 129 -14.71 -10.92 -5.07
N ILE A 130 -13.49 -10.42 -5.19
CA ILE A 130 -12.37 -11.24 -5.65
C ILE A 130 -11.18 -11.07 -4.69
N GLU A 131 -10.45 -12.16 -4.46
CA GLU A 131 -9.36 -12.16 -3.47
C GLU A 131 -8.07 -12.78 -4.01
N PRO A 132 -6.91 -12.17 -3.76
CA PRO A 132 -5.67 -12.51 -4.46
C PRO A 132 -5.02 -13.81 -3.94
N PHE A 133 -5.38 -14.28 -2.74
CA PHE A 133 -4.83 -15.49 -2.12
C PHE A 133 -5.54 -16.79 -2.52
N ARG A 134 -6.56 -16.71 -3.38
CA ARG A 134 -7.42 -17.82 -3.78
C ARG A 134 -6.63 -18.88 -4.55
N PRO A 135 -7.04 -20.16 -4.51
CA PRO A 135 -6.37 -21.16 -5.31
C PRO A 135 -6.66 -20.91 -6.79
N SER A 136 -5.65 -21.17 -7.63
CA SER A 136 -5.85 -21.15 -9.08
C SER A 136 -6.64 -22.39 -9.47
N VAL A 137 -7.68 -22.20 -10.29
CA VAL A 137 -8.49 -23.29 -10.83
C VAL A 137 -8.25 -23.34 -12.34
N PRO A 138 -7.80 -24.48 -12.92
CA PRO A 138 -7.44 -24.56 -14.33
C PRO A 138 -8.61 -24.29 -15.29
N ASP A 139 -9.83 -24.59 -14.85
CA ASP A 139 -11.03 -24.54 -15.68
C ASP A 139 -12.09 -23.56 -15.13
N GLN A 140 -12.69 -22.78 -16.02
CA GLN A 140 -13.70 -21.77 -15.68
C GLN A 140 -15.05 -22.39 -15.27
N ALA A 141 -15.43 -23.54 -15.80
CA ALA A 141 -16.65 -24.22 -15.38
C ALA A 141 -16.50 -24.83 -13.98
N GLN A 142 -15.30 -25.36 -13.67
CA GLN A 142 -14.96 -25.83 -12.32
C GLN A 142 -14.89 -24.67 -11.31
N LEU A 143 -14.32 -23.53 -11.70
CA LEU A 143 -14.29 -22.33 -10.87
C LEU A 143 -15.71 -21.83 -10.57
N TRP A 144 -16.59 -21.86 -11.57
CA TRP A 144 -18.02 -21.57 -11.43
C TRP A 144 -18.72 -22.53 -10.47
N ALA A 145 -18.50 -23.85 -10.62
CA ALA A 145 -19.07 -24.85 -9.72
C ALA A 145 -18.67 -24.63 -8.24
N GLN A 146 -17.54 -23.96 -8.00
CA GLN A 146 -17.06 -23.60 -6.67
C GLN A 146 -17.51 -22.19 -6.20
N GLY A 147 -18.30 -21.50 -7.04
CA GLY A 147 -18.92 -20.21 -6.75
C GLY A 147 -18.04 -19.00 -7.07
N CYS A 148 -17.12 -19.13 -8.04
CA CYS A 148 -16.12 -18.16 -8.48
C CYS A 148 -15.03 -17.79 -7.46
N ASN A 149 -15.27 -17.98 -6.14
CA ASN A 149 -14.29 -17.70 -5.08
C ASN A 149 -14.00 -18.96 -4.24
N PRO A 150 -13.27 -19.94 -4.81
CA PRO A 150 -12.98 -21.19 -4.14
C PRO A 150 -12.07 -20.96 -2.93
N ILE A 151 -12.07 -21.89 -1.99
CA ILE A 151 -11.08 -21.90 -0.92
C ILE A 151 -10.68 -23.33 -0.65
N ASP A 152 -9.37 -23.58 -0.67
CA ASP A 152 -8.77 -24.87 -0.35
C ASP A 152 -7.99 -24.80 0.97
N GLN A 153 -7.58 -25.96 1.45
CA GLN A 153 -6.84 -26.05 2.71
C GLN A 153 -5.50 -25.33 2.63
N GLU A 154 -4.86 -25.29 1.45
CA GLU A 154 -3.60 -24.57 1.27
C GLU A 154 -3.79 -23.05 1.39
N SER A 155 -4.87 -22.50 0.82
CA SER A 155 -5.24 -21.09 0.97
C SER A 155 -5.61 -20.76 2.41
N ILE A 156 -6.30 -21.66 3.10
CA ILE A 156 -6.58 -21.53 4.55
C ILE A 156 -5.27 -21.56 5.34
N ASN A 157 -4.33 -22.44 5.01
CA ASN A 157 -3.04 -22.52 5.67
C ASN A 157 -2.21 -21.26 5.40
N ARG A 158 -2.22 -20.71 4.18
CA ARG A 158 -1.61 -19.42 3.84
C ARG A 158 -2.23 -18.29 4.67
N LEU A 159 -3.56 -18.21 4.73
CA LEU A 159 -4.26 -17.22 5.57
C LEU A 159 -3.92 -17.38 7.06
N ASN A 160 -3.83 -18.62 7.55
CA ASN A 160 -3.48 -18.90 8.94
C ASN A 160 -2.00 -18.60 9.25
N GLN A 161 -1.08 -18.83 8.30
CA GLN A 161 0.32 -18.40 8.41
C GLN A 161 0.43 -16.86 8.42
N ILE A 162 -0.37 -16.19 7.60
CA ILE A 162 -0.57 -14.73 7.61
C ILE A 162 -1.18 -14.24 8.94
N ALA A 163 -1.91 -15.10 9.69
CA ALA A 163 -2.57 -14.78 10.96
C ALA A 163 -1.86 -15.28 12.26
N ALA A 164 -0.92 -16.25 12.21
CA ALA A 164 -0.31 -16.89 13.40
C ALA A 164 1.00 -16.29 14.00
N GLY A 165 1.78 -15.49 13.27
CA GLY A 165 2.82 -14.61 13.81
C GLY A 165 4.07 -15.36 14.21
N ASP A 166 4.39 -16.41 13.47
CA ASP A 166 5.51 -17.28 13.79
C ASP A 166 6.85 -16.57 13.52
N GLU A 167 7.59 -16.28 14.60
CA GLU A 167 8.95 -15.71 14.57
C GLU A 167 9.97 -16.66 13.92
N SER A 168 9.59 -17.92 13.63
CA SER A 168 10.39 -18.90 12.88
C SER A 168 10.07 -18.96 11.37
N GLY A 169 9.10 -18.17 10.90
CA GLY A 169 8.72 -18.09 9.48
C GLY A 169 9.80 -17.44 8.60
N SER A 170 9.75 -17.73 7.29
CA SER A 170 10.58 -17.02 6.30
C SER A 170 10.47 -15.50 6.50
N THR A 171 11.60 -14.79 6.50
CA THR A 171 11.67 -13.33 6.62
C THR A 171 10.74 -12.62 5.63
N LEU A 172 10.51 -13.23 4.47
CA LEU A 172 9.55 -12.73 3.49
C LEU A 172 8.12 -12.65 4.04
N LEU A 173 7.65 -13.74 4.66
CA LEU A 173 6.32 -13.80 5.24
C LEU A 173 6.19 -12.86 6.44
N VAL A 174 7.20 -12.82 7.32
CA VAL A 174 7.23 -11.92 8.48
C VAL A 174 7.18 -10.46 8.02
N GLY A 175 7.96 -10.11 7.00
CA GLY A 175 8.00 -8.76 6.45
C GLY A 175 6.70 -8.35 5.75
N GLN A 176 6.14 -9.22 4.92
CA GLN A 176 4.82 -9.02 4.30
C GLN A 176 3.77 -8.75 5.37
N ARG A 177 3.64 -9.66 6.34
CA ARG A 177 2.71 -9.54 7.48
C ARG A 177 2.89 -8.26 8.26
N THR A 178 4.13 -7.83 8.47
CA THR A 178 4.43 -6.59 9.18
C THR A 178 3.82 -5.40 8.44
N ALA A 179 3.99 -5.31 7.12
CA ALA A 179 3.36 -4.28 6.28
C ALA A 179 1.82 -4.36 6.29
N GLU A 180 1.24 -5.57 6.29
CA GLU A 180 -0.22 -5.72 6.40
C GLU A 180 -0.78 -5.24 7.74
N ASN A 181 -0.10 -5.61 8.83
CA ASN A 181 -0.49 -5.23 10.17
C ASN A 181 -0.38 -3.71 10.35
N MET A 182 0.65 -3.08 9.78
CA MET A 182 0.74 -1.63 9.69
C MET A 182 -0.46 -1.05 8.95
N THR A 183 -0.79 -1.57 7.76
CA THR A 183 -1.96 -1.12 7.00
C THR A 183 -3.25 -1.24 7.81
N LYS A 184 -3.51 -2.40 8.43
CA LYS A 184 -4.69 -2.61 9.30
C LYS A 184 -4.76 -1.56 10.42
N ARG A 185 -3.64 -1.30 11.10
CA ARG A 185 -3.56 -0.30 12.18
C ARG A 185 -3.68 1.14 11.69
N TYR A 186 -3.23 1.44 10.48
CA TYR A 186 -3.39 2.77 9.86
C TYR A 186 -4.86 3.11 9.59
N TYR A 187 -5.65 2.13 9.14
CA TYR A 187 -7.09 2.29 8.89
C TYR A 187 -7.96 2.18 10.14
N ASP A 188 -7.42 1.70 11.26
CA ASP A 188 -8.16 1.50 12.50
C ASP A 188 -8.39 2.82 13.25
N LYS A 189 -9.62 3.33 13.14
CA LYS A 189 -10.03 4.63 13.69
C LYS A 189 -10.52 4.60 15.14
N ARG A 190 -10.39 3.48 15.87
CA ARG A 190 -10.87 3.38 17.25
C ARG A 190 -10.34 4.52 18.13
N GLU A 191 -11.16 4.96 19.08
CA GLU A 191 -10.83 6.09 19.97
C GLU A 191 -9.88 5.66 21.10
N ASN A 192 -9.95 4.40 21.51
CA ASN A 192 -9.15 3.84 22.58
C ASN A 192 -8.96 2.32 22.42
N CYS A 193 -8.09 1.74 23.23
CA CYS A 193 -7.82 0.29 23.25
C CYS A 193 -8.65 -0.41 24.34
N GLY A 194 -9.97 -0.16 24.33
CA GLY A 194 -10.99 -0.81 25.16
C GLY A 194 -11.40 -0.06 26.42
N THR A 195 -10.64 0.95 26.85
CA THR A 195 -10.97 1.78 28.04
C THR A 195 -10.45 3.21 27.85
N SER A 196 -11.03 4.20 28.55
CA SER A 196 -10.58 5.61 28.53
C SER A 196 -9.13 5.83 29.02
N ASN A 197 -8.57 4.87 29.78
CA ASN A 197 -7.17 4.91 30.24
C ASN A 197 -6.19 4.28 29.25
N ARG A 198 -6.65 3.82 28.09
CA ARG A 198 -5.82 3.18 27.08
C ARG A 198 -5.93 3.94 25.75
N PRO A 199 -5.13 4.98 25.53
CA PRO A 199 -5.14 5.73 24.27
C PRO A 199 -4.94 4.84 23.05
N ALA A 200 -5.49 5.28 21.91
CA ALA A 200 -5.50 4.49 20.68
C ALA A 200 -4.10 4.09 20.16
N PHE A 201 -3.05 4.88 20.45
CA PHE A 201 -1.67 4.56 20.07
C PHE A 201 -1.13 3.26 20.71
N LEU A 202 -1.80 2.73 21.73
CA LEU A 202 -1.40 1.47 22.36
C LEU A 202 -1.72 0.24 21.50
N CYS A 203 -2.61 0.34 20.52
CA CYS A 203 -3.07 -0.80 19.70
C CYS A 203 -3.37 -0.47 18.23
N SER A 204 -3.41 0.81 17.84
CA SER A 204 -3.67 1.26 16.47
C SER A 204 -2.66 2.32 16.04
N GLY A 205 -2.66 2.66 14.76
CA GLY A 205 -1.73 3.57 14.13
C GLY A 205 -0.28 3.09 14.04
N ILE A 206 0.54 3.97 13.46
CA ILE A 206 1.96 3.72 13.20
C ILE A 206 2.77 4.71 14.02
N LEU A 207 3.53 4.19 14.98
CA LEU A 207 4.44 4.98 15.80
C LEU A 207 5.85 4.89 15.20
N MET A 208 6.28 5.95 14.53
CA MET A 208 7.52 5.97 13.74
C MET A 208 8.47 7.09 14.18
N ARG A 209 9.76 6.87 14.05
CA ARG A 209 10.79 7.88 14.32
C ARG A 209 11.81 7.88 13.20
N VAL A 210 12.03 9.05 12.60
CA VAL A 210 13.16 9.23 11.69
C VAL A 210 14.48 9.14 12.47
N VAL A 211 15.50 8.59 11.82
CA VAL A 211 16.83 8.47 12.40
C VAL A 211 17.87 8.99 11.42
N ASP A 212 18.91 9.60 11.95
CA ASP A 212 20.06 10.09 11.19
C ASP A 212 21.29 9.35 11.74
N ARG A 213 21.85 8.43 10.92
CA ARG A 213 22.97 7.58 11.31
C ARG A 213 24.22 8.39 11.67
N ALA A 214 24.37 9.60 11.12
CA ALA A 214 25.50 10.47 11.46
C ALA A 214 25.37 11.06 12.88
N LYS A 215 24.15 11.13 13.42
CA LYS A 215 23.86 11.68 14.76
C LYS A 215 23.65 10.60 15.82
N ILE A 216 23.07 9.46 15.45
CA ILE A 216 22.71 8.37 16.37
C ILE A 216 23.05 7.03 15.70
N ASN A 217 24.06 6.35 16.24
CA ASN A 217 24.46 5.01 15.82
C ASN A 217 24.84 4.17 17.06
N PRO A 218 24.21 3.00 17.31
CA PRO A 218 23.14 2.37 16.54
C PRO A 218 21.82 3.15 16.58
N VAL A 219 21.01 3.05 15.52
CA VAL A 219 19.82 3.91 15.33
C VAL A 219 18.67 3.63 16.30
N TRP A 220 18.67 2.48 16.99
CA TRP A 220 17.71 2.15 18.05
C TRP A 220 18.11 2.72 19.42
N ASN A 221 19.20 3.48 19.50
CA ASN A 221 19.54 4.28 20.67
C ASN A 221 18.83 5.63 20.64
N THR A 222 18.88 6.34 21.76
CA THR A 222 18.31 7.69 21.86
C THR A 222 19.40 8.75 21.72
N SER A 223 19.04 9.98 21.37
CA SER A 223 20.00 11.08 21.28
C SER A 223 20.63 11.41 22.65
N ARG A 224 21.82 12.04 22.63
CA ARG A 224 22.45 12.60 23.85
C ARG A 224 21.53 13.60 24.56
N THR A 225 20.79 14.42 23.81
CA THR A 225 19.82 15.38 24.37
C THR A 225 18.72 14.65 25.14
N SER A 226 18.14 13.60 24.54
CA SER A 226 17.08 12.80 25.17
C SER A 226 17.53 12.11 26.46
N GLN A 227 18.82 11.84 26.62
CA GLN A 227 19.37 11.21 27.83
C GLN A 227 19.65 12.21 28.97
N LYS A 228 19.66 13.52 28.71
CA LYS A 228 19.84 14.53 29.76
C LYS A 228 18.65 14.50 30.72
N GLU A 229 18.93 14.54 32.02
CA GLU A 229 17.93 14.44 33.10
C GLU A 229 16.82 15.51 33.01
N GLY A 230 17.15 16.73 32.57
CA GLY A 230 16.17 17.80 32.38
C GLY A 230 15.42 17.77 31.04
N HIS A 231 15.72 16.84 30.12
CA HIS A 231 15.06 16.75 28.82
C HIS A 231 14.22 15.48 28.68
N ARG A 232 14.81 14.31 28.95
CA ARG A 232 14.12 13.00 29.10
C ARG A 232 12.98 12.75 28.10
N GLY A 233 13.15 13.09 26.82
CA GLY A 233 12.12 12.87 25.80
C GLY A 233 12.68 12.45 24.44
N VAL A 234 11.96 11.54 23.78
CA VAL A 234 12.31 10.97 22.48
C VAL A 234 11.12 11.15 21.53
N SER A 235 11.29 12.00 20.52
CA SER A 235 10.25 12.31 19.54
C SER A 235 9.96 11.16 18.58
N PHE A 236 8.68 10.88 18.40
CA PHE A 236 8.10 10.00 17.39
C PHE A 236 6.96 10.74 16.71
N SER A 237 6.64 10.36 15.47
CA SER A 237 5.41 10.74 14.79
C SER A 237 4.42 9.57 14.84
N TYR A 238 3.14 9.89 14.75
CA TYR A 238 2.05 8.94 14.80
C TYR A 238 1.11 9.10 13.60
N MET A 239 0.87 8.02 12.87
CA MET A 239 0.11 8.08 11.63
C MET A 239 -1.08 7.11 11.60
N ARG A 240 -2.24 7.64 11.20
CA ARG A 240 -3.50 6.96 10.85
C ARG A 240 -4.17 7.72 9.71
N THR A 241 -5.19 7.12 9.11
CA THR A 241 -6.10 7.77 8.15
C THR A 241 -6.74 9.07 8.67
N ASP A 242 -6.82 9.28 9.99
CA ASP A 242 -7.35 10.49 10.62
C ASP A 242 -6.29 11.37 11.31
N THR A 243 -5.00 11.03 11.18
CA THR A 243 -3.83 11.83 11.65
C THR A 243 -2.73 11.87 10.59
N ARG A 244 -3.11 12.13 9.34
CA ARG A 244 -2.23 12.09 8.16
C ARG A 244 -1.35 13.32 8.06
N PHE A 245 -0.16 13.15 7.51
CA PHE A 245 0.79 14.22 7.17
C PHE A 245 1.63 13.80 5.94
N ALA A 246 2.11 14.77 5.17
CA ALA A 246 2.83 14.58 3.91
C ALA A 246 4.36 14.61 4.05
N ALA A 247 4.90 15.02 5.19
CA ALA A 247 6.33 15.16 5.39
C ALA A 247 6.81 14.54 6.70
N LEU A 248 8.05 14.05 6.68
CA LEU A 248 8.76 13.56 7.86
C LEU A 248 9.70 14.63 8.41
N ALA A 249 10.03 14.49 9.70
CA ALA A 249 10.91 15.42 10.39
C ALA A 249 12.26 15.60 9.66
N TRP A 250 12.61 16.87 9.42
CA TRP A 250 13.83 17.30 8.74
C TRP A 250 14.05 16.69 7.35
N GLN A 251 12.99 16.30 6.65
CA GLN A 251 13.05 15.65 5.33
C GLN A 251 13.90 14.36 5.32
N ASN A 252 14.05 13.72 6.48
CA ASN A 252 14.71 12.42 6.58
C ASN A 252 13.88 11.35 5.88
N ASN A 253 14.58 10.36 5.33
CA ASN A 253 13.98 9.32 4.49
C ASN A 253 14.10 7.91 5.07
N SER A 254 14.57 7.75 6.30
CA SER A 254 14.76 6.46 6.97
C SER A 254 14.52 6.55 8.47
N GLY A 255 14.14 5.43 9.08
CA GLY A 255 13.81 5.40 10.50
C GLY A 255 13.43 4.04 11.05
N ILE A 256 12.88 4.09 12.26
CA ILE A 256 12.39 2.94 13.02
C ILE A 256 10.89 3.05 13.25
N ILE A 257 10.20 1.91 13.24
CA ILE A 257 8.80 1.77 13.66
C ILE A 257 8.76 0.88 14.89
N PHE A 258 8.03 1.31 15.91
CA PHE A 258 7.76 0.50 17.08
C PHE A 258 6.43 -0.24 16.92
N TYR A 259 6.41 -1.48 17.42
CA TYR A 259 5.15 -2.19 17.66
C TYR A 259 4.23 -1.30 18.50
N PRO A 260 2.90 -1.37 18.39
CA PRO A 260 2.03 -0.86 19.44
C PRO A 260 2.23 -1.66 20.74
N LYS A 261 2.13 -1.01 21.91
CA LYS A 261 2.38 -1.63 23.22
C LYS A 261 1.59 -2.92 23.45
N LEU A 262 0.32 -2.97 23.05
CA LEU A 262 -0.58 -4.10 23.31
C LEU A 262 -0.42 -5.25 22.30
N SER A 263 0.37 -5.06 21.24
CA SER A 263 0.69 -6.09 20.26
C SER A 263 2.20 -6.34 20.15
N ALA A 264 3.00 -5.76 21.05
CA ALA A 264 4.44 -5.99 21.07
C ALA A 264 4.72 -7.44 21.49
N PRO A 265 5.71 -8.11 20.88
CA PRO A 265 6.15 -9.43 21.32
C PRO A 265 6.55 -9.46 22.79
N ALA A 266 6.52 -10.65 23.40
CA ALA A 266 6.98 -10.83 24.77
C ALA A 266 8.45 -10.39 24.94
N GLY A 267 8.80 -9.91 26.14
CA GLY A 267 10.16 -9.48 26.45
C GLY A 267 10.55 -8.09 25.93
N LYS A 268 9.63 -7.36 25.26
CA LYS A 268 9.86 -5.98 24.84
C LYS A 268 9.54 -4.99 25.96
N LEU A 269 10.44 -4.04 26.19
CA LEU A 269 10.27 -2.93 27.13
C LEU A 269 9.73 -1.72 26.39
N TYR A 270 8.47 -1.39 26.65
CA TYR A 270 7.80 -0.30 25.96
C TYR A 270 8.03 1.03 26.68
N PRO A 271 8.65 2.04 26.02
CA PRO A 271 8.75 3.38 26.60
C PRO A 271 7.36 4.00 26.76
N ASP A 272 7.15 4.73 27.85
CA ASP A 272 5.87 5.40 28.10
C ASP A 272 5.74 6.60 27.14
N VAL A 273 4.59 6.76 26.50
CA VAL A 273 4.24 7.99 25.78
C VAL A 273 3.81 9.02 26.83
N LEU A 274 4.56 10.11 26.93
CA LEU A 274 4.44 11.09 28.01
C LEU A 274 3.46 12.20 27.63
N CYS A 275 3.67 12.79 26.46
CA CYS A 275 2.84 13.86 25.93
C CYS A 275 2.77 13.78 24.41
N ALA A 276 1.83 14.52 23.83
CA ALA A 276 1.66 14.55 22.39
C ALA A 276 1.13 15.91 21.89
N PHE A 277 1.46 16.23 20.65
CA PHE A 277 1.22 17.52 19.99
C PHE A 277 0.64 17.33 18.58
N PRO A 278 -0.30 18.19 18.11
CA PRO A 278 -0.84 18.12 16.74
C PRO A 278 0.17 18.43 15.64
N VAL A 279 1.23 19.17 15.97
CA VAL A 279 2.33 19.60 15.10
C VAL A 279 3.66 19.41 15.85
N ASP A 280 4.80 19.71 15.23
CA ASP A 280 6.12 19.59 15.86
C ASP A 280 6.18 20.46 17.14
N ALA A 281 6.61 19.91 18.27
CA ALA A 281 6.59 20.58 19.58
C ALA A 281 7.72 21.60 19.75
N TRP A 282 8.74 21.55 18.88
CA TRP A 282 10.01 22.27 19.00
C TRP A 282 10.71 21.95 20.33
N GLY A 283 10.63 20.69 20.74
CA GLY A 283 11.05 20.24 22.06
C GLY A 283 12.53 20.45 22.40
N TRP A 284 13.38 20.75 21.42
CA TRP A 284 14.80 21.04 21.62
C TRP A 284 15.06 22.45 22.20
N HIS A 285 14.14 23.40 22.01
CA HIS A 285 14.22 24.76 22.56
C HIS A 285 13.69 24.86 23.99
N ARG A 286 12.93 23.86 24.44
CA ARG A 286 12.25 23.89 25.73
C ARG A 286 13.22 23.55 26.86
N ALA A 287 13.39 24.50 27.79
CA ALA A 287 14.36 24.39 28.88
C ALA A 287 14.08 23.21 29.84
N ASP A 288 12.80 22.88 30.04
CA ASP A 288 12.33 21.83 30.96
C ASP A 288 12.00 20.50 30.23
N GLY A 289 12.50 20.33 29.01
CA GLY A 289 12.21 19.16 28.17
C GLY A 289 11.03 19.35 27.24
N PRO A 290 10.75 18.35 26.38
CA PRO A 290 9.81 18.47 25.28
C PRO A 290 8.34 18.39 25.73
N CYS A 291 8.05 17.86 26.92
CA CYS A 291 6.71 17.85 27.52
C CYS A 291 6.54 19.00 28.49
N ASP A 292 5.34 19.59 28.52
CA ASP A 292 5.01 20.64 29.49
C ASP A 292 4.93 20.08 30.91
N LYS A 293 5.35 20.89 31.89
CA LYS A 293 5.11 20.61 33.31
C LYS A 293 3.61 20.48 33.58
N PRO A 294 3.17 19.71 34.60
CA PRO A 294 1.76 19.43 34.85
C PRO A 294 0.84 20.67 34.86
N GLU A 295 1.31 21.80 35.39
CA GLU A 295 0.60 23.08 35.46
C GLU A 295 0.48 23.82 34.11
N ASN A 296 1.25 23.42 33.10
CA ASN A 296 1.35 24.07 31.79
C ASN A 296 0.84 23.20 30.63
N THR A 297 0.37 21.99 30.92
CA THR A 297 -0.27 21.10 29.92
C THR A 297 -1.49 21.77 29.29
N CYS A 298 -1.88 21.32 28.10
CA CYS A 298 -3.09 21.83 27.45
C CYS A 298 -4.33 21.69 28.33
N GLN A 299 -4.46 20.55 29.02
CA GLN A 299 -5.58 20.31 29.92
C GLN A 299 -5.58 21.28 31.11
N ALA A 300 -4.41 21.56 31.69
CA ALA A 300 -4.28 22.53 32.79
C ALA A 300 -4.62 23.96 32.37
N LYS A 301 -4.37 24.32 31.09
CA LYS A 301 -4.74 25.61 30.50
C LYS A 301 -6.21 25.67 30.03
N GLY A 302 -6.98 24.60 30.18
CA GLY A 302 -8.39 24.53 29.77
C GLY A 302 -8.62 24.13 28.31
N TYR A 303 -7.55 23.78 27.57
CA TYR A 303 -7.63 23.28 26.20
C TYR A 303 -7.73 21.75 26.23
N VAL A 304 -8.96 21.23 26.29
CA VAL A 304 -9.24 19.79 26.42
C VAL A 304 -9.75 19.15 25.13
N THR A 305 -9.96 19.96 24.07
CA THR A 305 -10.39 19.51 22.75
C THR A 305 -9.46 20.07 21.67
N GLY A 306 -9.47 19.43 20.49
CA GLY A 306 -8.69 19.91 19.36
C GLY A 306 -9.12 21.30 18.87
N ALA A 307 -10.42 21.63 18.96
CA ALA A 307 -10.94 22.93 18.59
C ALA A 307 -10.46 24.05 19.53
N GLN A 308 -10.41 23.80 20.85
CA GLN A 308 -9.89 24.76 21.82
C GLN A 308 -8.38 24.99 21.62
N TRP A 309 -7.62 23.92 21.41
CA TRP A 309 -6.19 24.03 21.09
C TRP A 309 -5.97 24.84 19.82
N LEU A 310 -6.74 24.57 18.77
CA LEU A 310 -6.61 25.27 17.49
C LEU A 310 -6.97 26.75 17.57
N ALA A 311 -8.00 27.09 18.35
CA ALA A 311 -8.39 28.48 18.59
C ALA A 311 -7.22 29.26 19.20
N HIS A 312 -6.57 28.71 20.23
CA HIS A 312 -5.38 29.30 20.82
C HIS A 312 -4.19 29.34 19.85
N PHE A 313 -3.93 28.25 19.13
CA PHE A 313 -2.81 28.16 18.18
C PHE A 313 -2.89 29.19 17.04
N ARG A 314 -4.11 29.55 16.61
CA ARG A 314 -4.35 30.55 15.56
C ARG A 314 -4.34 32.00 16.05
N GLU A 315 -4.25 32.25 17.35
CA GLU A 315 -4.08 33.60 17.88
C GLU A 315 -2.73 34.18 17.41
N PRO A 316 -2.67 35.46 17.00
CA PRO A 316 -1.43 36.10 16.60
C PRO A 316 -0.34 35.96 17.68
N GLY A 317 0.82 35.41 17.30
CA GLY A 317 1.96 35.20 18.19
C GLY A 317 1.90 33.95 19.08
N LYS A 318 0.82 33.15 19.04
CA LYS A 318 0.66 31.97 19.92
C LYS A 318 1.13 30.65 19.33
N GLN A 319 1.57 30.63 18.08
CA GLN A 319 2.09 29.42 17.42
C GLN A 319 3.34 28.85 18.12
N GLU A 320 4.14 29.71 18.75
CA GLU A 320 5.32 29.33 19.52
C GLU A 320 4.99 28.92 20.97
N GLU A 321 3.81 29.29 21.48
CA GLU A 321 3.34 29.00 22.84
C GLU A 321 2.52 27.70 22.94
N LYS A 322 2.55 26.86 21.90
CA LYS A 322 1.80 25.60 21.83
C LYS A 322 2.06 24.69 23.03
N CYS A 323 0.99 24.35 23.74
CA CYS A 323 1.02 23.32 24.78
C CYS A 323 0.94 21.91 24.17
N GLY A 324 1.40 20.93 24.93
CA GLY A 324 1.23 19.50 24.70
C GLY A 324 0.14 18.92 25.60
N PHE A 325 -0.52 17.88 25.11
CA PHE A 325 -1.46 17.10 25.91
C PHE A 325 -0.71 16.04 26.69
N ASP A 326 -0.93 15.98 28.00
CA ASP A 326 -0.47 14.85 28.81
C ASP A 326 -1.28 13.60 28.46
N VAL A 327 -0.60 12.60 27.93
CA VAL A 327 -1.19 11.29 27.55
C VAL A 327 -0.56 10.15 28.34
N SER A 328 0.19 10.48 29.38
CA SER A 328 0.85 9.51 30.24
C SER A 328 -0.18 8.68 31.01
N LYS A 329 0.24 7.50 31.46
CA LYS A 329 -0.58 6.62 32.31
C LYS A 329 -0.98 7.29 33.64
N ASP A 330 -0.20 8.29 34.07
CA ASP A 330 -0.35 9.01 35.32
C ASP A 330 -1.05 10.37 35.14
N ALA A 331 -1.60 10.64 33.94
CA ALA A 331 -2.21 11.92 33.59
C ALA A 331 -3.32 12.34 34.58
N LYS A 332 -3.22 13.57 35.08
CA LYS A 332 -4.19 14.16 36.01
C LYS A 332 -5.57 14.23 35.34
N GLY A 333 -6.58 13.61 35.97
CA GLY A 333 -7.95 13.54 35.43
C GLY A 333 -8.34 12.19 34.79
N LYS A 334 -7.40 11.23 34.65
CA LYS A 334 -7.65 9.83 34.21
C LYS A 334 -8.45 9.68 32.91
N ASN A 335 -8.10 10.45 31.88
CA ASN A 335 -8.59 10.19 30.51
C ASN A 335 -7.53 10.53 29.44
N PRO A 336 -6.38 9.82 29.45
CA PRO A 336 -5.35 10.03 28.44
C PRO A 336 -5.84 9.69 27.03
N ALA A 337 -6.86 8.82 26.89
CA ALA A 337 -7.45 8.55 25.58
C ALA A 337 -8.12 9.79 24.99
N ALA A 338 -8.97 10.49 25.75
CA ALA A 338 -9.58 11.74 25.28
C ALA A 338 -8.52 12.82 24.97
N SER A 339 -7.48 12.92 25.80
CA SER A 339 -6.37 13.84 25.58
C SER A 339 -5.64 13.55 24.25
N PHE A 340 -5.44 12.27 23.93
CA PHE A 340 -4.90 11.87 22.64
C PHE A 340 -5.86 12.14 21.47
N MET A 341 -7.17 11.95 21.67
CA MET A 341 -8.16 12.26 20.64
C MET A 341 -8.25 13.77 20.34
N ALA A 342 -7.99 14.64 21.31
CA ALA A 342 -7.92 16.09 21.08
C ALA A 342 -6.84 16.45 20.05
N ILE A 343 -5.73 15.71 20.01
CA ILE A 343 -4.67 15.90 19.02
C ILE A 343 -5.15 15.51 17.62
N ARG A 344 -5.78 14.34 17.51
CA ARG A 344 -6.40 13.87 16.26
C ARG A 344 -7.39 14.91 15.74
N ASP A 345 -8.25 15.42 16.62
CA ASP A 345 -9.26 16.41 16.27
C ASP A 345 -8.62 17.74 15.82
N ALA A 346 -7.55 18.20 16.49
CA ALA A 346 -6.80 19.39 16.08
C ALA A 346 -6.18 19.21 14.68
N MET A 347 -5.51 18.07 14.42
CA MET A 347 -4.96 17.77 13.09
C MET A 347 -6.03 17.75 12.01
N LYS A 348 -7.21 17.20 12.32
CA LYS A 348 -8.34 17.19 11.38
C LYS A 348 -8.82 18.61 11.04
N LEU A 349 -8.86 19.50 12.02
CA LEU A 349 -9.28 20.89 11.84
C LEU A 349 -8.21 21.77 11.19
N LEU A 350 -6.93 21.42 11.34
CA LEU A 350 -5.82 22.04 10.60
C LEU A 350 -5.91 21.69 9.10
N GLY A 351 -6.23 20.43 8.77
CA GLY A 351 -6.38 19.98 7.38
C GLY A 351 -5.17 20.37 6.52
N ASN A 352 -5.41 21.00 5.37
CA ASN A 352 -4.33 21.46 4.48
C ASN A 352 -3.42 22.55 5.08
N GLU A 353 -3.82 23.23 6.16
CA GLU A 353 -3.03 24.34 6.75
C GLU A 353 -1.64 23.90 7.27
N ARG A 354 -1.54 22.64 7.73
CA ARG A 354 -0.33 22.04 8.30
C ARG A 354 -0.13 20.60 7.83
N PHE A 355 -0.64 20.26 6.65
CA PHE A 355 -0.53 18.90 6.13
C PHE A 355 0.91 18.52 5.76
N ASP A 356 1.74 19.51 5.45
CA ASP A 356 3.18 19.39 5.21
C ASP A 356 4.02 19.30 6.51
N GLU A 357 3.38 19.25 7.68
CA GLU A 357 4.03 19.12 8.99
C GLU A 357 3.63 17.81 9.69
N TRP A 358 4.57 17.18 10.40
CA TRP A 358 4.31 15.98 11.20
C TRP A 358 3.75 16.35 12.59
N ASN A 359 3.06 15.40 13.22
CA ASN A 359 2.75 15.47 14.65
C ASN A 359 3.90 14.92 15.50
N GLU A 360 3.86 15.18 16.81
CA GLU A 360 4.88 14.71 17.73
C GLU A 360 4.27 14.01 18.95
N LEU A 361 4.64 12.75 19.15
CA LEU A 361 4.50 12.00 20.39
C LEU A 361 5.87 11.91 21.05
N VAL A 362 5.94 12.30 22.33
CA VAL A 362 7.18 12.24 23.10
C VAL A 362 7.16 10.99 23.97
N LEU A 363 8.12 10.10 23.74
CA LEU A 363 8.33 8.90 24.54
C LEU A 363 9.40 9.12 25.60
N SER A 364 9.32 8.36 26.69
CA SER A 364 10.40 8.29 27.66
C SER A 364 11.66 7.66 27.05
N PRO A 365 12.87 8.05 27.48
CA PRO A 365 14.10 7.43 27.01
C PRO A 365 14.27 6.05 27.61
N TRP A 366 14.78 5.12 26.81
CA TRP A 366 15.15 3.77 27.23
C TRP A 366 16.66 3.60 27.40
N GLN A 367 17.05 2.44 27.93
CA GLN A 367 18.44 2.07 28.15
C GLN A 367 19.19 1.94 26.82
N GLN A 368 20.37 2.58 26.74
CA GLN A 368 21.23 2.48 25.56
C GLN A 368 21.69 1.05 25.33
N ASN A 369 21.89 0.69 24.05
CA ASN A 369 22.52 -0.58 23.64
C ASN A 369 21.75 -1.83 24.10
N THR A 370 20.41 -1.79 24.10
CA THR A 370 19.53 -2.92 24.48
C THR A 370 18.60 -3.38 23.34
N PRO A 371 19.13 -3.68 22.13
CA PRO A 371 18.33 -3.97 20.94
C PRO A 371 17.35 -5.16 21.11
N GLU A 372 17.62 -6.07 22.02
CA GLU A 372 16.78 -7.23 22.34
C GLU A 372 15.46 -6.80 23.00
N THR A 373 15.47 -5.69 23.76
CA THR A 373 14.32 -5.22 24.53
C THR A 373 13.56 -4.07 23.87
N VAL A 374 14.20 -3.30 22.98
CA VAL A 374 13.53 -2.23 22.23
C VAL A 374 12.40 -2.83 21.37
N PRO A 375 11.17 -2.27 21.37
CA PRO A 375 10.00 -2.83 20.69
C PRO A 375 10.02 -2.55 19.18
N LEU A 376 11.17 -2.76 18.54
CA LEU A 376 11.39 -2.51 17.12
C LEU A 376 10.63 -3.53 16.26
N GLU A 377 9.65 -3.02 15.50
CA GLU A 377 8.80 -3.77 14.57
C GLU A 377 9.39 -3.79 13.17
N ALA A 378 9.82 -2.62 12.66
CA ALA A 378 10.43 -2.49 11.35
C ALA A 378 11.44 -1.35 11.31
N PHE A 379 12.38 -1.45 10.37
CA PHE A 379 12.99 -0.27 9.79
C PHE A 379 12.09 0.24 8.68
N PHE A 380 12.11 1.53 8.40
CA PHE A 380 11.37 2.08 7.28
C PHE A 380 12.22 2.98 6.42
N TYR A 381 11.76 3.19 5.19
CA TYR A 381 12.24 4.27 4.35
C TYR A 381 11.11 4.92 3.54
N THR A 382 11.35 6.16 3.11
CA THR A 382 10.60 6.87 2.08
C THR A 382 11.56 7.27 0.96
N GLY A 383 11.06 7.57 -0.23
CA GLY A 383 11.88 8.11 -1.32
C GLY A 383 13.17 7.32 -1.56
N THR A 384 14.31 7.97 -1.34
CA THR A 384 15.67 7.44 -1.59
C THR A 384 16.33 6.77 -0.37
N GLY A 385 15.65 6.62 0.77
CA GLY A 385 16.25 6.17 2.04
C GLY A 385 16.51 4.66 2.18
N VAL A 386 16.30 3.86 1.13
CA VAL A 386 16.41 2.39 1.18
C VAL A 386 17.79 1.92 1.64
N GLU A 387 18.86 2.57 1.19
CA GLU A 387 20.24 2.20 1.56
C GLU A 387 20.53 2.41 3.05
N GLU A 388 19.96 3.45 3.66
CA GLU A 388 20.09 3.65 5.11
C GLU A 388 19.29 2.61 5.90
N ALA A 389 18.09 2.28 5.45
CA ALA A 389 17.28 1.24 6.07
C ALA A 389 17.96 -0.15 5.99
N ARG A 390 18.61 -0.46 4.86
CA ARG A 390 19.44 -1.67 4.69
C ARG A 390 20.57 -1.73 5.69
N LYS A 391 21.33 -0.64 5.86
CA LYS A 391 22.41 -0.57 6.86
C LYS A 391 21.86 -0.74 8.28
N ASN A 392 20.73 -0.11 8.60
CA ASN A 392 20.10 -0.26 9.91
C ASN A 392 19.67 -1.71 10.19
N GLN A 393 19.11 -2.40 9.18
CA GLN A 393 18.76 -3.81 9.27
C GLN A 393 19.99 -4.70 9.48
N THR A 394 21.06 -4.48 8.72
CA THR A 394 22.33 -5.21 8.88
C THR A 394 22.91 -5.01 10.28
N ASP A 395 23.05 -3.77 10.75
CA ASP A 395 23.60 -3.45 12.07
C ASP A 395 22.79 -4.15 13.19
N PHE A 396 21.46 -4.13 13.08
CA PHE A 396 20.59 -4.79 14.05
C PHE A 396 20.72 -6.31 14.03
N TYR A 397 20.80 -6.89 12.83
CA TYR A 397 20.96 -8.32 12.64
C TYR A 397 22.30 -8.83 13.15
N GLU A 398 23.41 -8.13 12.85
CA GLU A 398 24.73 -8.47 13.37
C GLU A 398 24.77 -8.44 14.90
N LYS A 399 24.02 -7.52 15.50
CA LYS A 399 23.99 -7.37 16.96
C LYS A 399 23.12 -8.41 17.66
N THR A 400 22.00 -8.81 17.07
CA THR A 400 20.95 -9.60 17.76
C THR A 400 20.71 -10.98 17.15
N GLY A 401 21.17 -11.23 15.92
CA GLY A 401 20.77 -12.38 15.12
C GLY A 401 19.31 -12.38 14.66
N ARG A 402 18.52 -11.34 14.98
CA ARG A 402 17.10 -11.21 14.63
C ARG A 402 16.94 -10.34 13.38
N VAL A 403 16.14 -10.81 12.43
CA VAL A 403 15.82 -10.03 11.23
C VAL A 403 14.59 -9.17 11.52
N VAL A 404 14.75 -7.85 11.40
CA VAL A 404 13.66 -6.87 11.46
C VAL A 404 13.40 -6.39 10.03
N PRO A 405 12.16 -6.48 9.52
CA PRO A 405 11.88 -6.12 8.13
C PRO A 405 12.08 -4.63 7.86
N ILE A 406 12.39 -4.31 6.60
CA ILE A 406 12.35 -2.97 6.03
C ILE A 406 11.00 -2.79 5.33
N VAL A 407 10.26 -1.75 5.68
CA VAL A 407 8.98 -1.40 5.07
C VAL A 407 9.12 -0.06 4.35
N LYS A 408 8.75 -0.01 3.07
CA LYS A 408 8.62 1.25 2.33
C LYS A 408 7.35 1.95 2.78
N ILE A 409 7.47 3.20 3.20
CA ILE A 409 6.32 4.07 3.42
C ILE A 409 6.16 4.96 2.18
N THR A 410 4.95 5.00 1.63
CA THR A 410 4.54 6.10 0.75
C THR A 410 3.66 7.04 1.55
N LEU A 411 4.08 8.30 1.70
CA LEU A 411 3.31 9.30 2.43
C LEU A 411 2.12 9.80 1.62
N PRO A 412 1.03 10.24 2.28
CA PRO A 412 -0.06 10.98 1.65
C PRO A 412 0.46 12.21 0.87
N GLU A 413 -0.03 12.42 -0.35
CA GLU A 413 0.31 13.59 -1.18
C GLU A 413 -0.68 14.75 -1.01
N SER A 414 -1.84 14.51 -0.42
CA SER A 414 -2.90 15.53 -0.23
C SER A 414 -3.90 15.14 0.84
N TYR A 415 -4.47 16.12 1.55
CA TYR A 415 -5.42 15.86 2.63
C TYR A 415 -6.84 15.56 2.11
N ASP A 416 -7.32 16.36 1.15
CA ASP A 416 -8.72 16.35 0.65
C ASP A 416 -8.90 15.81 -0.77
N ARG A 417 -7.85 15.27 -1.39
CA ARG A 417 -7.94 14.80 -2.78
C ARG A 417 -8.91 13.63 -2.87
N LYS A 418 -10.02 13.90 -3.56
CA LYS A 418 -10.93 12.85 -4.06
C LYS A 418 -10.32 12.31 -5.34
N ASP A 419 -9.48 11.29 -5.24
CA ASP A 419 -9.07 10.56 -6.43
C ASP A 419 -10.29 9.87 -7.05
N PRO A 420 -10.43 9.87 -8.39
CA PRO A 420 -11.49 9.14 -9.08
C PRO A 420 -11.52 7.68 -8.63
N PRO A 421 -12.71 7.05 -8.54
CA PRO A 421 -12.83 5.62 -8.29
C PRO A 421 -11.86 4.85 -9.17
N GLY A 422 -11.16 3.91 -8.53
CA GLY A 422 -10.14 3.12 -9.19
C GLY A 422 -8.73 3.70 -9.13
N LYS A 423 -8.48 5.01 -9.12
CA LYS A 423 -7.07 5.45 -9.08
C LYS A 423 -6.44 5.16 -7.71
N VAL A 424 -5.12 4.92 -7.71
CA VAL A 424 -4.33 4.81 -6.47
C VAL A 424 -4.65 5.99 -5.57
N ASN A 425 -5.22 5.71 -4.40
CA ASN A 425 -5.60 6.76 -3.46
C ASN A 425 -4.35 7.44 -2.91
N ARG A 426 -4.09 8.68 -3.35
CA ARG A 426 -2.93 9.48 -2.94
C ARG A 426 -3.19 10.29 -1.67
N SER A 427 -4.38 10.23 -1.10
CA SER A 427 -4.65 10.82 0.21
C SER A 427 -4.27 9.90 1.36
N GLU A 428 -3.88 8.65 1.10
CA GLU A 428 -3.59 7.66 2.13
C GLU A 428 -2.14 7.19 2.09
N ALA A 429 -1.61 6.88 3.27
CA ALA A 429 -0.29 6.29 3.41
C ALA A 429 -0.32 4.82 2.97
N ARG A 430 0.78 4.34 2.40
CA ARG A 430 0.97 2.93 2.05
C ARG A 430 2.20 2.37 2.73
N PHE A 431 2.12 1.11 3.12
CA PHE A 431 3.15 0.35 3.80
C PHE A 431 3.42 -0.89 2.97
N ASP A 432 4.55 -0.93 2.28
CA ASP A 432 4.87 -1.98 1.32
C ASP A 432 6.13 -2.72 1.78
N PHE A 433 6.08 -4.05 1.75
CA PHE A 433 7.26 -4.87 1.93
C PHE A 433 7.74 -5.39 0.57
N PHE A 434 9.00 -5.10 0.24
CA PHE A 434 9.65 -5.65 -0.93
C PHE A 434 10.83 -6.53 -0.51
N ALA A 435 10.86 -7.76 -1.03
CA ALA A 435 11.97 -8.69 -0.82
C ALA A 435 13.31 -8.10 -1.25
N VAL A 436 13.31 -7.30 -2.32
CA VAL A 436 14.51 -6.63 -2.86
C VAL A 436 15.02 -5.52 -1.95
N ASP A 437 14.18 -4.93 -1.10
CA ASP A 437 14.60 -3.84 -0.21
C ASP A 437 15.36 -4.35 1.02
N GLN A 438 15.24 -5.64 1.35
CA GLN A 438 15.87 -6.25 2.51
C GLN A 438 17.37 -6.49 2.25
N ALA A 439 18.21 -6.13 3.22
CA ALA A 439 19.61 -6.55 3.29
C ALA A 439 19.76 -8.01 3.76
N ILE A 440 18.87 -8.49 4.65
CA ILE A 440 18.93 -9.83 5.24
C ILE A 440 17.59 -10.56 5.03
N ILE A 441 17.66 -11.81 4.56
CA ILE A 441 16.49 -12.70 4.41
C ILE A 441 16.88 -14.09 4.93
N ARG A 442 16.13 -14.62 5.90
CA ARG A 442 16.23 -16.02 6.38
C ARG A 442 15.01 -16.81 5.90
N GLY A 443 15.19 -18.01 5.37
CA GLY A 443 14.07 -18.84 4.90
C GLY A 443 14.39 -19.90 3.86
N THR A 444 15.64 -19.99 3.42
CA THR A 444 16.14 -21.08 2.58
C THR A 444 17.49 -21.50 3.14
N SER A 445 17.80 -22.79 3.10
CA SER A 445 19.16 -23.31 3.32
C SER A 445 20.21 -22.39 2.70
N ALA A 446 21.33 -22.23 3.41
CA ALA A 446 22.41 -21.28 3.13
C ALA A 446 22.92 -21.27 1.66
N PRO A 447 23.74 -20.26 1.34
CA PRO A 447 23.50 -19.22 0.35
C PRO A 447 23.63 -19.70 -1.10
N SER A 448 22.56 -19.59 -1.90
CA SER A 448 22.75 -18.90 -3.19
C SER A 448 22.61 -17.42 -2.87
N ALA A 449 23.65 -16.63 -3.15
CA ALA A 449 23.46 -15.19 -3.19
C ALA A 449 22.30 -14.92 -4.15
N ARG A 450 21.25 -14.26 -3.68
CA ARG A 450 20.15 -13.79 -4.53
C ARG A 450 20.76 -13.09 -5.74
N CYS A 451 20.28 -13.43 -6.92
CA CYS A 451 20.79 -12.83 -8.13
C CYS A 451 20.48 -11.32 -8.10
N ALA A 452 21.48 -10.49 -8.36
CA ALA A 452 21.25 -9.05 -8.55
C ALA A 452 20.26 -8.80 -9.69
N ASN A 453 20.36 -9.63 -10.75
CA ASN A 453 19.35 -9.83 -11.79
C ASN A 453 19.29 -11.32 -12.12
N TYR A 454 18.10 -11.89 -12.28
CA TYR A 454 17.88 -13.25 -12.78
C TYR A 454 18.05 -13.34 -14.30
N PHE A 455 17.82 -12.23 -15.01
CA PHE A 455 17.97 -12.19 -16.47
C PHE A 455 18.86 -11.03 -16.90
N ASP A 456 19.85 -11.33 -17.74
CA ASP A 456 20.67 -10.30 -18.40
C ASP A 456 19.85 -9.53 -19.44
N SER A 457 18.85 -10.19 -20.06
CA SER A 457 17.86 -9.54 -20.92
C SER A 457 16.54 -10.30 -20.99
N ALA A 458 15.47 -9.59 -21.29
CA ALA A 458 14.14 -10.13 -21.59
C ALA A 458 13.50 -9.24 -22.66
N ASN A 459 13.18 -9.81 -23.82
CA ASN A 459 12.67 -9.05 -24.96
C ASN A 459 11.56 -9.83 -25.68
N TRP A 460 10.47 -9.15 -26.02
CA TRP A 460 9.45 -9.72 -26.88
C TRP A 460 9.98 -9.88 -28.30
N ILE A 461 9.84 -11.09 -28.83
CA ILE A 461 10.20 -11.44 -30.21
C ILE A 461 9.03 -12.15 -30.89
N THR A 462 9.07 -12.19 -32.22
CA THR A 462 8.15 -12.97 -33.03
C THR A 462 8.89 -14.18 -33.61
N ARG A 463 8.39 -15.39 -33.34
CA ARG A 463 8.94 -16.66 -33.83
C ARG A 463 7.89 -17.31 -34.73
N GLY A 464 8.06 -17.18 -36.05
CA GLY A 464 7.01 -17.56 -37.00
C GLY A 464 5.79 -16.64 -36.85
N THR A 465 4.63 -17.20 -36.51
CA THR A 465 3.40 -16.44 -36.22
C THR A 465 3.16 -16.19 -34.72
N MET A 466 4.06 -16.66 -33.86
CA MET A 466 3.89 -16.68 -32.41
C MET A 466 4.70 -15.59 -31.73
N VAL A 467 4.11 -14.94 -30.73
CA VAL A 467 4.79 -13.99 -29.86
C VAL A 467 5.45 -14.74 -28.71
N SER A 468 6.70 -14.43 -28.39
CA SER A 468 7.48 -15.08 -27.34
C SER A 468 8.30 -14.05 -26.57
N LEU A 469 8.37 -14.20 -25.25
CA LEU A 469 9.35 -13.48 -24.43
C LEU A 469 10.65 -14.28 -24.46
N SER A 470 11.65 -13.78 -25.17
CA SER A 470 12.99 -14.37 -25.18
C SER A 470 13.80 -13.79 -24.03
N VAL A 471 14.24 -14.65 -23.12
CA VAL A 471 15.01 -14.28 -21.93
C VAL A 471 16.40 -14.90 -21.96
N VAL A 472 17.40 -14.12 -21.58
CA VAL A 472 18.78 -14.59 -21.38
C VAL A 472 19.01 -14.65 -19.87
N PRO A 473 19.07 -15.84 -19.26
CA PRO A 473 19.31 -15.94 -17.83
C PRO A 473 20.73 -15.50 -17.49
N SER A 474 20.86 -14.72 -16.43
CA SER A 474 22.18 -14.31 -15.92
C SER A 474 22.96 -15.51 -15.42
N ALA A 475 24.26 -15.34 -15.17
CA ALA A 475 25.09 -16.40 -14.58
C ALA A 475 24.50 -16.99 -13.30
N CYS A 476 23.83 -16.14 -12.49
CA CYS A 476 23.13 -16.57 -11.28
C CYS A 476 21.73 -17.11 -11.59
N GLY A 477 20.95 -16.42 -12.43
CA GLY A 477 19.56 -16.80 -12.75
C GLY A 477 19.44 -18.08 -13.58
N ARG A 478 20.54 -18.56 -14.14
CA ARG A 478 20.61 -19.86 -14.84
C ARG A 478 20.35 -21.06 -13.92
N TYR A 479 20.56 -20.90 -12.61
CA TYR A 479 20.41 -21.97 -11.61
C TYR A 479 19.27 -21.70 -10.62
N VAL A 480 18.22 -21.01 -11.07
CA VAL A 480 17.02 -20.74 -10.27
C VAL A 480 16.37 -22.05 -9.80
N GLY A 481 16.40 -22.29 -8.48
CA GLY A 481 15.69 -23.38 -7.83
C GLY A 481 14.27 -22.99 -7.40
N ASP A 482 13.55 -23.92 -6.76
CA ASP A 482 12.20 -23.69 -6.21
C ASP A 482 12.10 -22.40 -5.37
N ALA A 483 13.14 -22.14 -4.58
CA ALA A 483 13.27 -20.99 -3.71
C ALA A 483 13.34 -19.62 -4.42
N ASP A 484 13.88 -19.58 -5.64
CA ASP A 484 14.18 -18.36 -6.38
C ASP A 484 13.27 -18.17 -7.61
N LEU A 485 12.46 -19.18 -7.94
CA LEU A 485 11.57 -19.17 -9.10
C LEU A 485 10.55 -18.02 -9.04
N ASP A 486 9.97 -17.78 -7.88
CA ASP A 486 9.00 -16.70 -7.69
C ASP A 486 9.67 -15.31 -7.84
N ASN A 487 10.95 -15.18 -7.48
CA ASN A 487 11.71 -13.94 -7.68
C ASN A 487 12.07 -13.71 -9.15
N ALA A 488 12.47 -14.77 -9.86
CA ALA A 488 12.74 -14.72 -11.29
C ALA A 488 11.48 -14.35 -12.08
N ILE A 489 10.32 -14.96 -11.77
CA ILE A 489 9.03 -14.57 -12.35
C ILE A 489 8.68 -13.12 -12.00
N ALA A 490 8.86 -12.70 -10.75
CA ALA A 490 8.58 -11.33 -10.35
C ALA A 490 9.42 -10.31 -11.12
N GLU A 491 10.69 -10.61 -11.44
CA GLU A 491 11.52 -9.75 -12.29
C GLU A 491 10.94 -9.59 -13.70
N LEU A 492 10.51 -10.69 -14.33
CA LEU A 492 9.87 -10.64 -15.65
C LEU A 492 8.53 -9.90 -15.60
N MET A 493 7.72 -10.15 -14.57
CA MET A 493 6.44 -9.46 -14.38
C MET A 493 6.63 -7.96 -14.08
N HIS A 494 7.71 -7.57 -13.42
CA HIS A 494 8.02 -6.16 -13.20
C HIS A 494 8.33 -5.44 -14.52
N LYS A 495 9.08 -6.10 -15.41
CA LYS A 495 9.48 -5.53 -16.71
C LYS A 495 8.37 -5.61 -17.77
N HIS A 496 7.60 -6.70 -17.79
CA HIS A 496 6.68 -7.06 -18.88
C HIS A 496 5.26 -7.42 -18.44
N GLY A 497 4.95 -7.45 -17.14
CA GLY A 497 3.66 -7.90 -16.63
C GLY A 497 2.48 -6.98 -16.95
N LEU A 498 2.75 -5.79 -17.50
CA LEU A 498 1.73 -4.88 -18.04
C LEU A 498 1.65 -4.91 -19.57
N ASP A 499 2.54 -5.64 -20.24
CA ASP A 499 2.57 -5.73 -21.69
C ASP A 499 1.33 -6.51 -22.16
N SER A 500 0.68 -6.04 -23.23
CA SER A 500 -0.53 -6.70 -23.76
C SER A 500 -0.24 -8.12 -24.23
N GLN A 501 0.98 -8.39 -24.69
CA GLN A 501 1.46 -9.73 -25.04
C GLN A 501 1.36 -10.69 -23.85
N TRP A 502 1.60 -10.21 -22.62
CA TRP A 502 1.46 -10.99 -21.39
C TRP A 502 0.03 -11.00 -20.88
N THR A 503 -0.53 -9.82 -20.62
CA THR A 503 -1.80 -9.65 -19.89
C THR A 503 -3.03 -10.21 -20.62
N VAL A 504 -3.00 -10.24 -21.96
CA VAL A 504 -4.10 -10.77 -22.77
C VAL A 504 -4.00 -12.28 -22.95
N ASN A 505 -2.79 -12.83 -23.01
CA ASN A 505 -2.57 -14.19 -23.51
C ASN A 505 -2.19 -15.20 -22.42
N ASP A 506 -1.59 -14.76 -21.30
CA ASP A 506 -1.07 -15.66 -20.27
C ASP A 506 -2.13 -16.07 -19.23
N GLY A 507 -2.54 -17.34 -19.28
CA GLY A 507 -3.35 -18.02 -18.27
C GLY A 507 -2.54 -18.66 -17.13
N GLY A 508 -1.25 -18.31 -17.01
CA GLY A 508 -0.29 -18.87 -16.05
C GLY A 508 0.67 -19.91 -16.65
N GLY A 509 0.70 -20.05 -17.98
CA GLY A 509 1.61 -20.93 -18.70
C GLY A 509 3.05 -20.41 -18.70
N MET A 510 3.26 -19.09 -18.66
CA MET A 510 4.61 -18.49 -18.60
C MET A 510 5.39 -18.93 -17.36
N ARG A 511 4.72 -19.02 -16.21
CA ARG A 511 5.33 -19.50 -14.96
C ARG A 511 5.74 -20.97 -15.06
N ALA A 512 4.85 -21.82 -15.57
CA ALA A 512 5.12 -23.25 -15.73
C ALA A 512 6.28 -23.51 -16.70
N GLN A 513 6.32 -22.75 -17.81
CA GLN A 513 7.43 -22.79 -18.76
C GLN A 513 8.74 -22.37 -18.09
N LEU A 514 8.77 -21.26 -17.35
CA LEU A 514 10.00 -20.80 -16.69
C LEU A 514 10.52 -21.82 -15.68
N GLU A 515 9.64 -22.41 -14.87
CA GLU A 515 9.99 -23.48 -13.93
C GLU A 515 10.61 -24.68 -14.62
N CYS A 516 10.08 -25.06 -15.78
CA CYS A 516 10.57 -26.19 -16.54
C CYS A 516 11.93 -25.90 -17.20
N VAL A 517 12.05 -24.79 -17.93
CA VAL A 517 13.30 -24.44 -18.62
C VAL A 517 14.45 -24.18 -17.63
N SER A 518 14.15 -23.63 -16.46
CA SER A 518 15.15 -23.40 -15.40
C SER A 518 15.66 -24.68 -14.75
N ARG A 519 15.03 -25.84 -14.98
CA ARG A 519 15.47 -27.15 -14.47
C ARG A 519 16.06 -28.04 -15.54
N TYR A 520 15.42 -28.09 -16.71
CA TYR A 520 15.68 -29.11 -17.72
C TYR A 520 16.29 -28.55 -19.01
N ALA A 521 16.34 -27.23 -19.18
CA ALA A 521 16.86 -26.55 -20.36
C ALA A 521 17.93 -25.49 -20.01
N ARG A 522 18.70 -25.72 -18.95
CA ARG A 522 19.69 -24.76 -18.41
C ARG A 522 20.84 -24.44 -19.37
N ASP A 523 21.19 -25.38 -20.24
CA ASP A 523 22.34 -25.25 -21.14
C ASP A 523 22.05 -24.37 -22.36
N PHE A 524 20.78 -24.02 -22.60
CA PHE A 524 20.42 -23.10 -23.66
C PHE A 524 20.78 -21.66 -23.28
N ALA A 525 21.42 -20.95 -24.21
CA ALA A 525 21.83 -19.57 -23.99
C ALA A 525 20.64 -18.63 -23.74
N GLN A 526 19.49 -18.93 -24.34
CA GLN A 526 18.23 -18.18 -24.21
C GLN A 526 17.05 -19.14 -23.98
N TRP A 527 16.03 -18.69 -23.26
CA TRP A 527 14.76 -19.38 -23.07
C TRP A 527 13.63 -18.58 -23.70
N ASN A 528 12.74 -19.28 -24.41
CA ASN A 528 11.59 -18.65 -25.07
C ASN A 528 10.32 -19.05 -24.33
N LEU A 529 9.67 -18.07 -23.71
CA LEU A 529 8.43 -18.24 -22.96
C LEU A 529 7.27 -17.69 -23.77
N GLU A 530 6.28 -18.53 -24.06
CA GLU A 530 5.20 -18.22 -25.00
C GLU A 530 3.89 -18.04 -24.21
N PRO A 531 3.29 -16.84 -24.17
CA PRO A 531 2.22 -16.54 -23.22
C PRO A 531 0.90 -17.27 -23.52
N PHE A 532 0.65 -17.64 -24.78
CA PHE A 532 -0.54 -18.40 -25.18
C PHE A 532 -0.51 -19.88 -24.78
N ARG A 533 0.59 -20.37 -24.20
CA ARG A 533 0.76 -21.78 -23.82
C ARG A 533 -0.12 -22.13 -22.62
N PRO A 534 -0.78 -23.29 -22.61
CA PRO A 534 -1.64 -23.69 -21.50
C PRO A 534 -0.83 -23.91 -20.23
N LYS A 535 -1.45 -23.62 -19.08
CA LYS A 535 -0.88 -23.94 -17.77
C LYS A 535 -1.12 -25.42 -17.46
N LEU A 536 -0.08 -26.24 -17.58
CA LEU A 536 -0.11 -27.66 -17.21
C LEU A 536 0.63 -27.90 -15.87
N SER A 537 0.54 -29.10 -15.30
CA SER A 537 1.36 -29.48 -14.15
C SER A 537 2.85 -29.48 -14.50
N SER A 538 3.74 -29.44 -13.48
CA SER A 538 5.18 -29.47 -13.71
C SER A 538 5.62 -30.72 -14.50
N GLU A 539 4.97 -31.86 -14.25
CA GLU A 539 5.25 -33.11 -14.95
C GLU A 539 4.75 -33.11 -16.40
N GLU A 540 3.54 -32.62 -16.65
CA GLU A 540 3.00 -32.50 -18.02
C GLU A 540 3.78 -31.48 -18.85
N THR A 541 4.15 -30.35 -18.23
CA THR A 541 4.99 -29.32 -18.86
C THR A 541 6.36 -29.88 -19.23
N ARG A 542 6.95 -30.72 -18.37
CA ARG A 542 8.21 -31.42 -18.63
C ARG A 542 8.07 -32.44 -19.76
N LEU A 543 7.02 -33.25 -19.75
CA LEU A 543 6.74 -34.21 -20.84
C LEU A 543 6.52 -33.52 -22.18
N ALA A 544 6.00 -32.29 -22.17
CA ALA A 544 5.87 -31.43 -23.33
C ALA A 544 7.13 -30.61 -23.65
N SER A 545 8.31 -31.02 -23.17
CA SER A 545 9.60 -30.35 -23.42
C SER A 545 9.62 -28.86 -23.05
N CYS A 546 8.95 -28.52 -21.96
CA CYS A 546 8.81 -27.16 -21.44
C CYS A 546 8.05 -26.19 -22.35
N ASN A 547 7.40 -26.66 -23.42
CA ASN A 547 6.62 -25.80 -24.33
C ASN A 547 5.34 -26.52 -24.81
N PRO A 548 4.30 -26.59 -23.95
CA PRO A 548 3.11 -27.39 -24.24
C PRO A 548 2.21 -26.79 -25.33
N ASN A 549 1.69 -27.62 -26.23
CA ASN A 549 0.73 -27.17 -27.27
C ASN A 549 -0.70 -27.10 -26.76
#